data_AF-A0A0C7NTE8-F1
#
_entry.id   AF-A0A0C7NTE8-F1
#
_cell.length_a   1.000
_cell.length_b   1.000
_cell.length_c   1.000
_cell.angle_alpha   90.00
_cell.angle_beta   90.00
_cell.angle_gamma   90.00
#
_symmetry.space_group_name_H-M   'P 1'
#
loop_
_entity.id
_entity.type
_entity.pdbx_description
1 polymer ?
#
loop_
_entity_poly.entity_id
_entity_poly.type
_entity_poly.pdbx_seq_one_letter_code
_entity_poly.pdbx_strand_id
1 'polypeptide(L)'
;MKNSKIIVLTTIFMLFLSSMIFSTIAINEKTLIQSIVEGKDFTNITPYPISLSEGLEIYPFFITYSNDIVWLLSGLYQTNWSDLERGVYLSDSLPYVTGFMGGYDADTLKVVSGAYFFNPYLTEEEFLRQKDTSFDRNSDRYRSKTGYSEPSKALFIHRVELILFEKLRLSLNELKLVGGKYPDLSDANPFGIFHNTLGEGYSNSMLGIDFSLIPIKGWQLYGQLAVDDFLVPETESGAEDYKPTALAWGLGTRFVKKFDKLYISPKFEYYKIYTWMYNQWLPYLRYTAKYNSREIPIGFDYGNDMEGFLVGIDIFSNNVKYKFIIERYLKGEIDLETPYDDERKKEKENWSGPYGNTIPFFSISFSFEIEI
;
A
#
# COMPACT_ATOMS: atom_id res chain seq x y z
N MET A 1 14.64 50.11 30.38
CA MET A 1 14.81 49.01 29.40
C MET A 1 15.22 47.71 30.09
N LYS A 2 14.38 47.21 31.00
CA LYS A 2 14.40 45.87 31.59
C LYS A 2 12.94 45.40 31.49
N ASN A 3 12.70 44.19 30.97
CA ASN A 3 11.43 43.44 30.95
C ASN A 3 10.96 42.87 29.58
N SER A 4 11.77 42.91 28.52
CA SER A 4 11.39 42.25 27.25
C SER A 4 11.85 40.79 27.12
N LYS A 5 12.78 40.30 27.95
CA LYS A 5 13.30 38.91 27.86
C LYS A 5 12.53 37.88 28.69
N ILE A 6 11.74 38.31 29.70
CA ILE A 6 10.98 37.38 30.56
C ILE A 6 9.63 37.00 29.92
N ILE A 7 9.05 37.89 29.12
CA ILE A 7 7.75 37.62 28.46
C ILE A 7 7.91 36.56 27.37
N VAL A 8 9.01 36.56 26.60
CA VAL A 8 9.25 35.57 25.53
C VAL A 8 9.48 34.16 26.08
N LEU A 9 10.17 34.03 27.23
CA LEU A 9 10.40 32.72 27.84
C LEU A 9 9.13 32.14 28.50
N THR A 10 8.27 33.02 29.03
CA THR A 10 7.01 32.60 29.68
C THR A 10 5.96 32.19 28.64
N THR A 11 5.93 32.81 27.46
CA THR A 11 5.04 32.40 26.36
C THR A 11 5.49 31.08 25.72
N ILE A 12 6.80 30.83 25.60
CA ILE A 12 7.33 29.54 25.11
C ILE A 12 7.09 28.42 26.13
N PHE A 13 7.11 28.71 27.43
CA PHE A 13 6.81 27.73 28.47
C PHE A 13 5.30 27.49 28.67
N MET A 14 4.45 28.50 28.44
CA MET A 14 2.98 28.34 28.45
C MET A 14 2.46 27.59 27.21
N LEU A 15 3.11 27.72 26.05
CA LEU A 15 2.84 26.85 24.88
C LEU A 15 3.28 25.39 25.11
N PHE A 16 4.11 25.13 26.11
CA PHE A 16 4.55 23.78 26.49
C PHE A 16 3.63 23.11 27.53
N LEU A 17 2.69 23.85 28.14
CA LEU A 17 1.83 23.35 29.21
C LEU A 17 0.36 23.19 28.81
N SER A 18 -0.02 23.41 27.55
CA SER A 18 -1.40 23.26 27.08
C SER A 18 -1.51 22.51 25.75
N SER A 19 -1.05 21.26 25.69
CA SER A 19 -1.58 20.21 24.79
C SER A 19 -0.69 18.95 24.83
N MET A 20 -0.59 18.30 26.00
CA MET A 20 -0.17 16.90 26.05
C MET A 20 -1.41 16.02 26.10
N ILE A 21 -2.23 16.09 25.05
CA ILE A 21 -3.15 15.00 24.71
C ILE A 21 -2.47 14.30 23.54
N PHE A 22 -1.79 13.20 23.83
CA PHE A 22 -1.13 12.41 22.80
C PHE A 22 -2.18 11.91 21.82
N SER A 23 -2.01 12.21 20.53
CA SER A 23 -2.62 11.45 19.47
C SER A 23 -2.10 10.03 19.61
N THR A 24 -2.98 9.07 19.89
CA THR A 24 -2.55 7.67 19.85
C THR A 24 -2.51 7.26 18.38
N ILE A 25 -1.34 6.93 17.86
CA ILE A 25 -1.21 6.47 16.47
C ILE A 25 -1.41 4.96 16.43
N ALA A 26 -2.35 4.49 15.63
CA ALA A 26 -2.47 3.09 15.25
C ALA A 26 -1.33 2.76 14.30
N ILE A 27 -0.26 2.16 14.84
CA ILE A 27 0.88 1.66 14.06
C ILE A 27 0.69 0.23 13.56
N ASN A 28 -0.39 -0.43 13.98
CA ASN A 28 -0.71 -1.82 13.64
C ASN A 28 -2.24 -2.07 13.66
N GLU A 29 -2.64 -3.29 13.31
CA GLU A 29 -4.04 -3.72 13.21
C GLU A 29 -4.80 -3.85 14.55
N LYS A 30 -4.17 -3.60 15.70
CA LYS A 30 -4.79 -3.81 17.03
C LYS A 30 -6.09 -3.02 17.21
N THR A 31 -6.08 -1.74 16.84
CA THR A 31 -7.26 -0.86 16.93
C THR A 31 -8.39 -1.35 16.02
N LEU A 32 -8.06 -1.73 14.79
CA LEU A 32 -9.01 -2.34 13.84
C LEU A 32 -9.62 -3.62 14.43
N ILE A 33 -8.81 -4.53 14.98
CA ILE A 33 -9.34 -5.79 15.52
C ILE A 33 -10.24 -5.54 16.74
N GLN A 34 -9.91 -4.56 17.58
CA GLN A 34 -10.74 -4.17 18.71
C GLN A 34 -12.10 -3.62 18.27
N SER A 35 -12.15 -2.78 17.23
CA SER A 35 -13.40 -2.19 16.74
C SER A 35 -14.36 -3.25 16.18
N ILE A 36 -13.84 -4.33 15.56
CA ILE A 36 -14.66 -5.44 15.05
C ILE A 36 -15.49 -6.10 16.16
N VAL A 37 -14.93 -6.23 17.37
CA VAL A 37 -15.67 -6.78 18.54
C VAL A 37 -16.87 -5.89 18.91
N GLU A 38 -16.71 -4.58 18.75
CA GLU A 38 -17.78 -3.61 19.03
C GLU A 38 -18.83 -3.57 17.92
N GLY A 39 -18.53 -4.15 16.76
CA GLY A 39 -19.37 -4.13 15.57
C GLY A 39 -19.17 -2.89 14.72
N LYS A 40 -18.02 -2.23 14.85
CA LYS A 40 -17.69 -0.99 14.17
C LYS A 40 -16.48 -1.18 13.27
N ASP A 41 -16.58 -0.67 12.05
CA ASP A 41 -15.46 -0.62 11.13
C ASP A 41 -14.57 0.59 11.44
N PHE A 42 -13.26 0.36 11.43
CA PHE A 42 -12.22 1.39 11.59
C PHE A 42 -11.24 1.23 10.43
N THR A 43 -10.62 2.31 9.95
CA THR A 43 -9.75 2.27 8.76
C THR A 43 -8.65 1.18 8.86
N ASN A 44 -8.32 0.56 7.73
CA ASN A 44 -7.25 -0.45 7.61
C ASN A 44 -5.89 0.16 7.27
N ILE A 45 -5.77 1.48 7.39
CA ILE A 45 -4.56 2.21 7.12
C ILE A 45 -3.71 2.27 8.40
N THR A 46 -2.43 1.97 8.27
CA THR A 46 -1.44 2.21 9.33
C THR A 46 -0.18 2.83 8.71
N PRO A 47 0.46 3.81 9.36
CA PRO A 47 0.05 4.46 10.60
C PRO A 47 -1.18 5.36 10.41
N TYR A 48 -2.03 5.46 11.44
CA TYR A 48 -3.21 6.34 11.41
C TYR A 48 -3.49 6.95 12.80
N PRO A 49 -3.85 8.25 12.90
CA PRO A 49 -4.19 8.86 14.19
C PRO A 49 -5.55 8.34 14.70
N ILE A 50 -5.57 7.69 15.86
CA ILE A 50 -6.80 7.18 16.51
C ILE A 50 -7.62 8.34 17.11
N SER A 51 -6.92 9.39 17.53
CA SER A 51 -7.53 10.62 18.03
C SER A 51 -6.77 11.81 17.46
N LEU A 52 -7.49 12.72 16.81
CA LEU A 52 -6.92 13.99 16.39
C LEU A 52 -6.73 14.87 17.63
N SER A 53 -5.48 15.16 17.97
CA SER A 53 -5.15 16.18 18.96
C SER A 53 -4.45 17.34 18.25
N GLU A 54 -4.70 18.56 18.70
CA GLU A 54 -4.00 19.73 18.15
C GLU A 54 -2.54 19.70 18.58
N GLY A 55 -1.63 19.56 17.61
CA GLY A 55 -0.21 19.69 17.89
C GLY A 55 0.70 18.95 16.94
N LEU A 56 2.00 19.15 17.18
CA LEU A 56 3.10 18.43 16.57
C LEU A 56 3.62 17.39 17.56
N GLU A 57 3.74 16.15 17.14
CA GLU A 57 4.39 15.08 17.90
C GLU A 57 5.64 14.60 17.18
N ILE A 58 6.64 14.20 17.96
CA ILE A 58 7.94 13.77 17.46
C ILE A 58 8.21 12.35 17.97
N TYR A 59 8.31 11.42 17.03
CA TYR A 59 8.73 10.04 17.27
C TYR A 59 10.18 9.85 16.79
N PRO A 60 10.87 8.76 17.17
CA PRO A 60 12.27 8.57 16.80
C PRO A 60 12.57 8.63 15.29
N PHE A 61 11.60 8.22 14.45
CA PHE A 61 11.79 8.10 13.00
C PHE A 61 10.82 8.91 12.16
N PHE A 62 9.79 9.49 12.75
CA PHE A 62 8.79 10.30 12.04
C PHE A 62 8.21 11.37 12.96
N ILE A 63 7.60 12.38 12.35
CA ILE A 63 6.84 13.43 13.02
C ILE A 63 5.40 13.35 12.58
N THR A 64 4.48 13.74 13.46
CA THR A 64 3.07 13.91 13.12
C THR A 64 2.59 15.28 13.48
N TYR A 65 1.64 15.78 12.71
CA TYR A 65 0.88 16.97 13.03
C TYR A 65 -0.59 16.66 12.83
N SER A 66 -1.43 17.04 13.77
CA SER A 66 -2.88 16.95 13.61
C SER A 66 -3.59 18.18 14.15
N ASN A 67 -4.77 18.43 13.62
CA ASN A 67 -5.81 19.29 14.18
C ASN A 67 -7.15 18.57 14.02
N ASP A 68 -8.27 19.22 14.34
CA ASP A 68 -9.62 18.65 14.32
C ASP A 68 -10.05 17.98 13.00
N ILE A 69 -9.37 18.27 11.89
CA ILE A 69 -9.83 17.90 10.55
C ILE A 69 -8.73 17.25 9.71
N VAL A 70 -7.49 17.71 9.87
CA VAL A 70 -6.35 17.33 9.04
C VAL A 70 -5.26 16.72 9.90
N TRP A 71 -4.65 15.68 9.37
CA TRP A 71 -3.44 15.11 9.93
C TRP A 71 -2.37 14.90 8.85
N LEU A 72 -1.12 14.97 9.28
CA LEU A 72 0.07 14.81 8.47
C LEU A 72 1.08 13.98 9.26
N LEU A 73 1.83 13.16 8.55
CA LEU A 73 2.90 12.33 9.05
C LEU A 73 4.06 12.38 8.05
N SER A 74 5.28 12.53 8.56
CA SER A 74 6.48 12.56 7.72
C SER A 74 7.65 11.87 8.38
N GLY A 75 8.41 11.10 7.61
CA GLY A 75 9.64 10.45 8.07
C GLY A 75 9.77 9.04 7.53
N LEU A 76 10.28 8.16 8.38
CA LEU A 76 10.50 6.74 8.12
C LEU A 76 9.58 5.90 9.01
N TYR A 77 8.74 5.09 8.38
CA TYR A 77 7.71 4.29 9.06
C TYR A 77 7.28 3.10 8.18
N GLN A 78 6.76 2.04 8.78
CA GLN A 78 6.08 0.98 8.02
C GLN A 78 4.67 1.44 7.67
N THR A 79 4.18 1.10 6.48
CA THR A 79 2.83 1.47 6.03
C THR A 79 2.06 0.25 5.56
N ASN A 80 0.75 0.19 5.79
CA ASN A 80 -0.15 -0.84 5.27
C ASN A 80 -1.51 -0.19 4.99
N TRP A 81 -2.11 -0.49 3.84
CA TRP A 81 -3.41 0.02 3.41
C TRP A 81 -4.32 -1.16 3.06
N SER A 82 -4.36 -2.19 3.92
CA SER A 82 -5.09 -3.45 3.67
C SER A 82 -5.55 -4.13 4.96
N ASP A 83 -6.72 -4.79 4.92
CA ASP A 83 -7.17 -5.72 5.98
C ASP A 83 -6.61 -7.13 5.83
N LEU A 84 -6.16 -7.47 4.61
CA LEU A 84 -5.54 -8.74 4.28
C LEU A 84 -4.19 -8.83 4.97
N GLU A 85 -3.83 -10.03 5.43
CA GLU A 85 -2.47 -10.29 5.94
C GLU A 85 -1.41 -9.99 4.88
N ARG A 86 -1.76 -10.15 3.59
CA ARG A 86 -0.90 -9.86 2.44
C ARG A 86 -1.62 -8.97 1.44
N GLY A 87 -1.69 -7.67 1.72
CA GLY A 87 -2.36 -6.72 0.82
C GLY A 87 -1.84 -6.78 -0.62
N VAL A 88 -2.68 -6.45 -1.60
CA VAL A 88 -2.40 -6.66 -3.04
C VAL A 88 -2.04 -5.38 -3.81
N TYR A 89 -2.26 -4.17 -3.28
CA TYR A 89 -1.76 -2.92 -3.92
C TYR A 89 -0.75 -2.14 -3.06
N LEU A 90 -0.89 -2.16 -1.73
CA LEU A 90 0.07 -1.57 -0.79
C LEU A 90 -0.11 -2.25 0.57
N SER A 91 0.90 -3.01 0.97
CA SER A 91 0.93 -3.80 2.21
C SER A 91 2.13 -3.44 3.07
N ASP A 92 2.24 -4.08 4.23
CA ASP A 92 3.41 -4.04 5.11
C ASP A 92 4.60 -4.91 4.63
N SER A 93 4.55 -5.39 3.38
CA SER A 93 5.64 -6.12 2.70
C SER A 93 6.97 -5.35 2.70
N LEU A 94 6.90 -4.02 2.61
CA LEU A 94 8.07 -3.16 2.70
C LEU A 94 8.46 -2.96 4.18
N PRO A 95 9.75 -3.11 4.54
CA PRO A 95 10.17 -2.98 5.93
C PRO A 95 9.93 -1.57 6.51
N TYR A 96 9.98 -0.56 5.66
CA TYR A 96 9.64 0.83 5.95
C TYR A 96 9.50 1.59 4.63
N VAL A 97 8.85 2.75 4.66
CA VAL A 97 8.86 3.75 3.60
C VAL A 97 9.45 5.05 4.15
N THR A 98 10.05 5.85 3.26
CA THR A 98 10.42 7.23 3.57
C THR A 98 9.47 8.15 2.82
N GLY A 99 8.78 9.05 3.51
CA GLY A 99 7.85 9.92 2.81
C GLY A 99 6.92 10.73 3.70
N PHE A 100 5.80 11.11 3.09
CA PHE A 100 4.74 11.89 3.69
C PHE A 100 3.42 11.14 3.55
N MET A 101 2.57 11.29 4.54
CA MET A 101 1.23 10.76 4.53
C MET A 101 0.32 11.72 5.28
N GLY A 102 -0.93 11.79 4.90
CA GLY A 102 -1.87 12.67 5.56
C GLY A 102 -3.27 12.47 5.09
N GLY A 103 -4.21 13.07 5.79
CA GLY A 103 -5.59 12.92 5.43
C GLY A 103 -6.52 13.91 6.07
N TYR A 104 -7.75 13.84 5.59
CA TYR A 104 -8.92 14.53 6.06
C TYR A 104 -9.90 13.49 6.58
N ASP A 105 -10.44 13.68 7.79
CA ASP A 105 -11.44 12.80 8.39
C ASP A 105 -12.74 13.58 8.64
N ALA A 106 -13.84 13.13 8.04
CA ALA A 106 -15.18 13.65 8.26
C ALA A 106 -16.19 12.52 8.51
N ASP A 107 -15.88 11.69 9.50
CA ASP A 107 -16.67 10.57 10.03
C ASP A 107 -17.03 9.50 8.98
N THR A 108 -17.90 9.87 8.04
CA THR A 108 -18.40 9.04 6.93
C THR A 108 -17.50 9.07 5.71
N LEU A 109 -16.75 10.16 5.50
CA LEU A 109 -15.85 10.33 4.36
C LEU A 109 -14.45 10.59 4.88
N LYS A 110 -13.49 9.80 4.42
CA LYS A 110 -12.08 10.03 4.70
C LYS A 110 -11.31 10.09 3.39
N VAL A 111 -10.38 11.03 3.32
CA VAL A 111 -9.47 11.16 2.20
C VAL A 111 -8.06 11.05 2.75
N VAL A 112 -7.31 10.06 2.29
CA VAL A 112 -5.95 9.80 2.76
C VAL A 112 -5.02 9.79 1.55
N SER A 113 -3.85 10.37 1.71
CA SER A 113 -2.85 10.50 0.66
C SER A 113 -1.46 10.19 1.18
N GLY A 114 -0.65 9.54 0.36
CA GLY A 114 0.73 9.19 0.63
C GLY A 114 1.65 9.56 -0.52
N ALA A 115 2.88 9.95 -0.20
CA ALA A 115 3.97 10.16 -1.13
C ALA A 115 5.22 9.49 -0.56
N TYR A 116 5.65 8.39 -1.18
CA TYR A 116 6.73 7.53 -0.72
C TYR A 116 7.89 7.54 -1.71
N PHE A 117 9.12 7.64 -1.20
CA PHE A 117 10.32 7.71 -2.02
C PHE A 117 11.15 6.44 -1.83
N PHE A 118 11.50 5.79 -2.94
CA PHE A 118 12.23 4.52 -2.94
C PHE A 118 13.68 4.71 -3.40
N ASN A 119 14.54 3.75 -3.05
CA ASN A 119 15.91 3.72 -3.52
C ASN A 119 15.96 3.61 -5.06
N PRO A 120 16.53 4.59 -5.78
CA PRO A 120 16.56 4.60 -7.24
C PRO A 120 17.77 3.83 -7.82
N TYR A 121 18.47 3.02 -7.03
CA TYR A 121 19.63 2.27 -7.54
C TYR A 121 19.23 1.25 -8.62
N LEU A 122 19.86 1.37 -9.79
CA LEU A 122 19.77 0.42 -10.89
C LEU A 122 21.16 -0.20 -11.15
N THR A 123 21.17 -1.48 -11.52
CA THR A 123 22.32 -2.14 -12.14
C THR A 123 22.61 -1.52 -13.52
N GLU A 124 23.77 -1.83 -14.10
CA GLU A 124 24.13 -1.33 -15.44
C GLU A 124 23.11 -1.78 -16.51
N GLU A 125 22.69 -3.05 -16.44
CA GLU A 125 21.68 -3.60 -17.35
C GLU A 125 20.32 -2.91 -17.19
N GLU A 126 19.85 -2.75 -15.95
CA GLU A 126 18.60 -2.03 -15.67
C GLU A 126 18.68 -0.57 -16.13
N PHE A 127 19.83 0.10 -15.95
CA PHE A 127 20.01 1.48 -16.38
C PHE A 127 19.99 1.61 -17.91
N LEU A 128 20.62 0.68 -18.63
CA LEU A 128 20.54 0.62 -20.09
C LEU A 128 19.10 0.38 -20.54
N ARG A 129 18.39 -0.56 -19.89
CA ARG A 129 16.98 -0.81 -20.16
C ARG A 129 16.11 0.41 -19.88
N GLN A 130 16.34 1.11 -18.77
CA GLN A 130 15.60 2.32 -18.39
C GLN A 130 15.77 3.46 -19.42
N LYS A 131 16.91 3.53 -20.12
CA LYS A 131 17.21 4.55 -21.12
C LYS A 131 16.74 4.23 -22.54
N ASP A 132 16.54 2.95 -22.83
CA ASP A 132 16.14 2.49 -24.16
C ASP A 132 14.70 2.95 -24.48
N THR A 133 14.51 3.49 -25.68
CA THR A 133 13.23 4.06 -26.16
C THR A 133 12.59 3.21 -27.24
N SER A 134 13.15 2.05 -27.56
CA SER A 134 12.75 1.22 -28.71
C SER A 134 11.48 0.39 -28.50
N PHE A 135 11.12 0.08 -27.25
CA PHE A 135 10.06 -0.88 -26.90
C PHE A 135 8.70 -0.25 -26.56
N ASP A 136 8.63 1.07 -26.41
CA ASP A 136 7.40 1.78 -26.04
C ASP A 136 7.13 2.91 -27.06
N ARG A 137 6.39 2.54 -28.11
CA ARG A 137 6.03 3.45 -29.21
C ARG A 137 4.83 4.34 -28.90
N ASN A 138 4.07 4.02 -27.85
CA ASN A 138 2.85 4.72 -27.47
C ASN A 138 3.11 5.80 -26.41
N SER A 139 4.23 5.73 -25.69
CA SER A 139 4.62 6.76 -24.74
C SER A 139 5.18 8.04 -25.38
N ASP A 140 5.15 9.08 -24.57
CA ASP A 140 5.83 10.36 -24.77
C ASP A 140 7.35 10.23 -25.00
N ARG A 141 7.96 9.07 -24.68
CA ARG A 141 9.37 8.77 -24.94
C ARG A 141 9.71 8.45 -26.37
N TYR A 142 8.75 8.00 -27.18
CA TYR A 142 9.04 7.49 -28.54
C TYR A 142 9.78 8.52 -29.42
N ARG A 143 9.56 9.82 -29.16
CA ARG A 143 10.20 10.93 -29.89
C ARG A 143 11.47 11.48 -29.21
N SER A 144 11.80 10.99 -28.01
CA SER A 144 12.99 11.41 -27.28
C SER A 144 14.23 10.66 -27.77
N LYS A 145 15.37 11.36 -27.80
CA LYS A 145 16.67 10.74 -28.08
C LYS A 145 17.17 9.87 -26.93
N THR A 146 16.67 10.11 -25.72
CA THR A 146 17.07 9.41 -24.49
C THR A 146 15.86 9.22 -23.58
N GLY A 147 15.65 8.01 -23.06
CA GLY A 147 14.60 7.75 -22.08
C GLY A 147 14.82 8.49 -20.75
N TYR A 148 13.73 8.62 -19.98
CA TYR A 148 13.73 9.11 -18.61
C TYR A 148 14.62 8.22 -17.73
N SER A 149 15.68 8.79 -17.18
CA SER A 149 16.72 8.05 -16.45
C SER A 149 17.30 8.80 -15.26
N GLU A 150 16.61 9.83 -14.78
CA GLU A 150 16.94 10.48 -13.52
C GLU A 150 16.84 9.47 -12.37
N PRO A 151 17.74 9.53 -11.36
CA PRO A 151 17.74 8.59 -10.24
C PRO A 151 16.62 8.92 -9.25
N SER A 152 15.38 8.67 -9.67
CA SER A 152 14.16 8.97 -8.92
C SER A 152 13.13 7.87 -9.12
N LYS A 153 12.57 7.38 -8.01
CA LYS A 153 11.42 6.47 -7.97
C LYS A 153 10.54 6.85 -6.78
N ALA A 154 9.32 7.30 -7.04
CA ALA A 154 8.38 7.74 -6.02
C ALA A 154 6.99 7.17 -6.27
N LEU A 155 6.28 6.76 -5.22
CA LEU A 155 4.90 6.32 -5.26
C LEU A 155 4.01 7.37 -4.63
N PHE A 156 3.03 7.83 -5.38
CA PHE A 156 1.92 8.63 -4.87
C PHE A 156 0.69 7.74 -4.76
N ILE A 157 -0.05 7.84 -3.68
CA ILE A 157 -1.28 7.08 -3.47
C ILE A 157 -2.35 7.98 -2.87
N HIS A 158 -3.55 7.91 -3.42
CA HIS A 158 -4.73 8.58 -2.88
C HIS A 158 -5.80 7.55 -2.59
N ARG A 159 -6.52 7.72 -1.49
CA ARG A 159 -7.64 6.89 -1.07
C ARG A 159 -8.81 7.76 -0.67
N VAL A 160 -9.97 7.42 -1.20
CA VAL A 160 -11.25 7.90 -0.72
C VAL A 160 -11.95 6.74 -0.05
N GLU A 161 -12.28 6.91 1.21
CA GLU A 161 -12.92 5.90 2.07
C GLU A 161 -14.30 6.40 2.50
N LEU A 162 -15.30 5.56 2.32
CA LEU A 162 -16.68 5.78 2.73
C LEU A 162 -17.06 4.76 3.81
N ILE A 163 -17.48 5.26 4.97
CA ILE A 163 -17.98 4.44 6.08
C ILE A 163 -19.49 4.58 6.15
N LEU A 164 -20.19 3.48 5.89
CA LEU A 164 -21.64 3.39 5.85
C LEU A 164 -22.14 2.57 7.05
N PHE A 165 -23.09 3.14 7.79
CA PHE A 165 -23.76 2.50 8.94
C PHE A 165 -22.79 1.99 10.01
N GLU A 166 -21.60 2.57 10.11
CA GLU A 166 -20.49 2.15 10.99
C GLU A 166 -19.98 0.72 10.74
N LYS A 167 -20.44 0.03 9.68
CA LYS A 167 -20.21 -1.41 9.49
C LYS A 167 -19.64 -1.77 8.13
N LEU A 168 -19.85 -0.92 7.14
CA LEU A 168 -19.41 -1.14 5.78
C LEU A 168 -18.44 -0.02 5.42
N ARG A 169 -17.18 -0.38 5.20
CA ARG A 169 -16.20 0.48 4.56
C ARG A 169 -16.07 0.10 3.10
N LEU A 170 -16.11 1.11 2.24
CA LEU A 170 -15.78 1.01 0.83
C LEU A 170 -14.69 2.02 0.53
N SER A 171 -13.73 1.65 -0.30
CA SER A 171 -12.65 2.55 -0.66
C SER A 171 -12.18 2.36 -2.08
N LEU A 172 -11.84 3.51 -2.66
CA LEU A 172 -11.22 3.63 -3.96
C LEU A 172 -9.85 4.24 -3.76
N ASN A 173 -8.84 3.63 -4.36
CA ASN A 173 -7.45 4.01 -4.24
C ASN A 173 -6.88 4.20 -5.64
N GLU A 174 -6.03 5.18 -5.83
CA GLU A 174 -5.27 5.36 -7.06
C GLU A 174 -3.80 5.54 -6.72
N LEU A 175 -2.96 4.71 -7.32
CA LEU A 175 -1.52 4.67 -7.12
C LEU A 175 -0.85 5.17 -8.39
N LYS A 176 0.09 6.10 -8.28
CA LYS A 176 0.95 6.55 -9.37
C LYS A 176 2.41 6.39 -8.98
N LEU A 177 3.10 5.51 -9.67
CA LEU A 177 4.53 5.37 -9.56
C LEU A 177 5.19 6.31 -10.58
N VAL A 178 6.08 7.18 -10.14
CA VAL A 178 6.85 8.11 -10.97
C VAL A 178 8.31 7.69 -10.93
N GLY A 179 8.90 7.46 -12.09
CA GLY A 179 10.20 6.80 -12.24
C GLY A 179 11.03 7.35 -13.40
N GLY A 180 12.32 7.58 -13.17
CA GLY A 180 13.22 8.12 -14.22
C GLY A 180 13.06 9.63 -14.45
N LYS A 181 12.16 10.27 -13.70
CA LYS A 181 11.88 11.70 -13.65
C LYS A 181 11.66 12.09 -12.19
N TYR A 182 12.16 13.24 -11.75
CA TYR A 182 11.79 13.78 -10.44
C TYR A 182 10.30 14.14 -10.42
N PRO A 183 9.56 13.81 -9.35
CA PRO A 183 8.16 14.17 -9.25
C PRO A 183 7.95 15.67 -9.32
N ASP A 184 6.84 16.07 -9.94
CA ASP A 184 6.38 17.46 -9.94
C ASP A 184 5.21 17.66 -8.97
N LEU A 185 4.82 18.92 -8.74
CA LEU A 185 3.72 19.23 -7.82
C LEU A 185 2.37 18.66 -8.29
N SER A 186 2.23 18.35 -9.58
CA SER A 186 0.99 17.76 -10.10
C SER A 186 0.88 16.28 -9.74
N ASP A 187 2.00 15.58 -9.58
CA ASP A 187 2.05 14.20 -9.09
C ASP A 187 1.60 14.09 -7.62
N ALA A 188 1.76 15.16 -6.83
CA ALA A 188 1.37 15.20 -5.42
C ALA A 188 -0.06 15.71 -5.17
N ASN A 189 -0.86 15.93 -6.21
CA ASN A 189 -2.21 16.49 -6.07
C ASN A 189 -3.22 15.43 -5.57
N PRO A 190 -3.71 15.51 -4.31
CA PRO A 190 -4.59 14.50 -3.71
C PRO A 190 -6.00 14.44 -4.29
N PHE A 191 -6.35 15.38 -5.16
CA PHE A 191 -7.64 15.43 -5.87
C PHE A 191 -7.48 15.19 -7.38
N GLY A 192 -6.26 14.95 -7.85
CA GLY A 192 -6.00 14.57 -9.24
C GLY A 192 -6.43 13.13 -9.50
N ILE A 193 -6.95 12.86 -10.70
CA ILE A 193 -7.13 11.49 -11.20
C ILE A 193 -5.88 11.16 -12.01
N PHE A 194 -5.04 10.26 -11.50
CA PHE A 194 -3.74 9.92 -12.09
C PHE A 194 -3.83 9.25 -13.46
N HIS A 195 -4.87 8.46 -13.73
CA HIS A 195 -5.16 7.85 -15.03
C HIS A 195 -5.42 8.87 -16.15
N ASN A 196 -5.56 10.16 -15.84
CA ASN A 196 -5.69 11.24 -16.83
C ASN A 196 -4.38 12.06 -17.02
N THR A 197 -3.27 11.63 -16.41
CA THR A 197 -1.97 12.29 -16.58
C THR A 197 -1.17 11.57 -17.67
N LEU A 198 -0.94 12.24 -18.79
CA LEU A 198 -0.34 11.72 -20.03
C LEU A 198 1.17 11.39 -19.92
N GLY A 199 1.57 10.59 -18.93
CA GLY A 199 2.97 10.31 -18.57
C GLY A 199 3.41 8.86 -18.71
N GLU A 200 3.00 8.15 -19.77
CA GLU A 200 3.26 6.70 -19.93
C GLU A 200 4.75 6.33 -19.88
N GLY A 201 5.67 7.22 -20.28
CA GLY A 201 7.09 6.93 -20.32
C GLY A 201 7.82 7.02 -18.98
N TYR A 202 7.22 7.67 -17.99
CA TYR A 202 7.84 7.90 -16.68
C TYR A 202 6.89 7.63 -15.52
N SER A 203 5.67 7.17 -15.78
CA SER A 203 4.73 6.80 -14.73
C SER A 203 3.96 5.53 -15.04
N ASN A 204 3.62 4.80 -13.99
CA ASN A 204 2.69 3.68 -14.02
C ASN A 204 1.57 3.93 -13.01
N SER A 205 0.33 3.62 -13.38
CA SER A 205 -0.86 3.90 -12.56
C SER A 205 -1.63 2.63 -12.28
N MET A 206 -2.08 2.46 -11.03
CA MET A 206 -2.83 1.28 -10.58
C MET A 206 -4.06 1.74 -9.81
N LEU A 207 -5.20 1.13 -10.13
CA LEU A 207 -6.44 1.28 -9.39
C LEU A 207 -6.52 0.24 -8.28
N GLY A 208 -6.78 0.68 -7.06
CA GLY A 208 -7.04 -0.17 -5.90
C GLY A 208 -8.48 -0.03 -5.42
N ILE A 209 -9.16 -1.13 -5.12
CA ILE A 209 -10.49 -1.13 -4.50
C ILE A 209 -10.42 -2.04 -3.28
N ASP A 210 -10.98 -1.63 -2.15
CA ASP A 210 -11.14 -2.51 -1.00
C ASP A 210 -12.47 -2.26 -0.28
N PHE A 211 -12.88 -3.27 0.47
CA PHE A 211 -14.06 -3.20 1.31
C PHE A 211 -13.83 -3.95 2.62
N SER A 212 -14.59 -3.54 3.63
CA SER A 212 -14.76 -4.28 4.87
C SER A 212 -16.22 -4.21 5.31
N LEU A 213 -16.77 -5.34 5.74
CA LEU A 213 -18.14 -5.49 6.20
C LEU A 213 -18.17 -6.24 7.52
N ILE A 214 -18.80 -5.65 8.52
CA ILE A 214 -19.04 -6.25 9.83
C ILE A 214 -20.54 -6.56 9.95
N PRO A 215 -21.03 -7.71 9.43
CA PRO A 215 -22.46 -8.01 9.45
C PRO A 215 -23.00 -8.11 10.88
N ILE A 216 -22.24 -8.76 11.76
CA ILE A 216 -22.51 -8.92 13.19
C ILE A 216 -21.24 -8.66 13.98
N LYS A 217 -21.41 -8.28 15.25
CA LYS A 217 -20.30 -8.01 16.17
C LYS A 217 -19.33 -9.20 16.22
N GLY A 218 -18.04 -8.94 16.04
CA GLY A 218 -17.00 -9.95 16.06
C GLY A 218 -16.85 -10.75 14.77
N TRP A 219 -17.50 -10.39 13.66
CA TRP A 219 -17.28 -11.04 12.36
C TRP A 219 -17.03 -9.99 11.29
N GLN A 220 -15.93 -10.12 10.54
CA GLN A 220 -15.54 -9.26 9.44
C GLN A 220 -15.44 -10.08 8.14
N LEU A 221 -15.94 -9.52 7.05
CA LEU A 221 -15.65 -9.91 5.67
C LEU A 221 -14.90 -8.75 5.02
N TYR A 222 -13.83 -9.03 4.29
CA TYR A 222 -13.00 -7.99 3.70
C TYR A 222 -12.39 -8.47 2.39
N GLY A 223 -11.96 -7.53 1.57
CA GLY A 223 -11.34 -7.86 0.30
C GLY A 223 -10.68 -6.67 -0.34
N GLN A 224 -9.77 -6.97 -1.25
CA GLN A 224 -8.98 -5.99 -1.98
C GLN A 224 -8.78 -6.44 -3.42
N LEU A 225 -8.80 -5.50 -4.33
CA LEU A 225 -8.54 -5.65 -5.76
C LEU A 225 -7.52 -4.59 -6.17
N ALA A 226 -6.53 -5.01 -6.95
CA ALA A 226 -5.55 -4.16 -7.60
C ALA A 226 -5.63 -4.39 -9.11
N VAL A 227 -5.64 -3.30 -9.87
CA VAL A 227 -5.74 -3.29 -11.34
C VAL A 227 -4.63 -2.39 -11.86
N ASP A 228 -3.56 -2.97 -12.40
CA ASP A 228 -2.45 -2.23 -13.00
C ASP A 228 -2.79 -1.93 -14.47
N ASP A 229 -2.96 -2.98 -15.26
CA ASP A 229 -3.39 -2.91 -16.65
C ASP A 229 -4.59 -3.85 -16.87
N PHE A 230 -5.59 -3.37 -17.61
CA PHE A 230 -6.77 -4.17 -17.97
C PHE A 230 -7.07 -4.03 -19.46
N LEU A 231 -7.01 -5.16 -20.18
CA LEU A 231 -7.41 -5.18 -21.58
C LEU A 231 -8.94 -5.09 -21.65
N VAL A 232 -9.47 -3.96 -22.14
CA VAL A 232 -10.89 -3.82 -22.49
C VAL A 232 -11.07 -4.30 -23.94
N PRO A 233 -11.82 -5.39 -24.18
CA PRO A 233 -12.12 -5.83 -25.53
C PRO A 233 -12.91 -4.74 -26.28
N GLU A 234 -12.57 -4.54 -27.56
CA GLU A 234 -13.33 -3.76 -28.55
C GLU A 234 -13.28 -2.21 -28.50
N THR A 235 -12.52 -1.55 -27.60
CA THR A 235 -12.51 -0.06 -27.54
C THR A 235 -11.24 0.68 -27.95
N GLU A 236 -10.14 0.05 -28.38
CA GLU A 236 -9.07 0.83 -29.02
C GLU A 236 -8.17 0.01 -29.97
N SER A 237 -8.09 0.51 -31.19
CA SER A 237 -7.23 0.05 -32.28
C SER A 237 -5.78 -0.14 -31.84
N GLY A 238 -5.36 -1.40 -31.63
CA GLY A 238 -3.96 -1.79 -31.44
C GLY A 238 -3.54 -2.19 -30.01
N ALA A 239 -4.43 -2.16 -29.02
CA ALA A 239 -4.09 -2.43 -27.62
C ALA A 239 -3.96 -3.93 -27.25
N GLU A 240 -4.50 -4.82 -28.09
CA GLU A 240 -4.56 -6.26 -27.77
C GLU A 240 -3.19 -6.93 -27.55
N ASP A 241 -2.11 -6.38 -28.14
CA ASP A 241 -0.75 -6.96 -28.06
C ASP A 241 0.22 -6.08 -27.25
N TYR A 242 -0.27 -5.01 -26.59
CA TYR A 242 0.60 -4.03 -25.92
C TYR A 242 0.91 -4.39 -24.47
N LYS A 243 -0.12 -4.59 -23.63
CA LYS A 243 0.03 -4.92 -22.21
C LYS A 243 -0.89 -6.06 -21.77
N PRO A 244 -0.40 -6.99 -20.92
CA PRO A 244 -1.19 -8.04 -20.34
C PRO A 244 -2.17 -7.48 -19.30
N THR A 245 -3.30 -8.15 -19.13
CA THR A 245 -4.16 -7.93 -17.97
C THR A 245 -3.38 -8.30 -16.71
N ALA A 246 -3.12 -7.31 -15.85
CA ALA A 246 -2.38 -7.42 -14.61
C ALA A 246 -3.29 -7.03 -13.45
N LEU A 247 -3.82 -8.05 -12.78
CA LEU A 247 -4.77 -7.94 -11.68
C LEU A 247 -4.29 -8.71 -10.45
N ALA A 248 -4.67 -8.27 -9.28
CA ALA A 248 -4.53 -9.06 -8.07
C ALA A 248 -5.72 -8.85 -7.16
N TRP A 249 -6.22 -9.91 -6.55
CA TRP A 249 -7.28 -9.78 -5.56
C TRP A 249 -7.12 -10.77 -4.41
N GLY A 250 -7.63 -10.35 -3.26
CA GLY A 250 -7.74 -11.15 -2.06
C GLY A 250 -9.10 -10.98 -1.42
N LEU A 251 -9.65 -12.06 -0.88
CA LEU A 251 -10.88 -12.08 -0.10
C LEU A 251 -10.64 -12.80 1.22
N GLY A 252 -11.10 -12.20 2.31
CA GLY A 252 -10.84 -12.67 3.66
C GLY A 252 -12.06 -12.63 4.56
N THR A 253 -11.99 -13.44 5.61
CA THR A 253 -12.90 -13.36 6.75
C THR A 253 -12.15 -13.55 8.06
N ARG A 254 -12.59 -12.81 9.07
CA ARG A 254 -12.00 -12.82 10.41
C ARG A 254 -13.11 -12.87 11.45
N PHE A 255 -12.94 -13.71 12.47
CA PHE A 255 -13.82 -13.74 13.63
C PHE A 255 -13.05 -13.28 14.85
N VAL A 256 -13.54 -12.25 15.54
CA VAL A 256 -12.87 -11.67 16.71
C VAL A 256 -13.75 -11.87 17.93
N LYS A 257 -13.16 -12.47 18.97
CA LYS A 257 -13.82 -12.61 20.27
C LYS A 257 -12.92 -12.12 21.39
N LYS A 258 -13.50 -11.33 22.29
CA LYS A 258 -12.86 -10.84 23.50
C LYS A 258 -13.22 -11.74 24.68
N PHE A 259 -12.21 -12.16 25.42
CA PHE A 259 -12.29 -12.87 26.70
C PHE A 259 -11.53 -12.06 27.75
N ASP A 260 -12.25 -11.28 28.55
CA ASP A 260 -11.66 -10.30 29.49
C ASP A 260 -10.69 -9.34 28.77
N LYS A 261 -9.37 -9.46 28.99
CA LYS A 261 -8.33 -8.63 28.36
C LYS A 261 -7.72 -9.25 27.10
N LEU A 262 -8.11 -10.48 26.76
CA LEU A 262 -7.56 -11.24 25.64
C LEU A 262 -8.49 -11.17 24.43
N TYR A 263 -7.94 -10.90 23.25
CA TYR A 263 -8.61 -10.97 21.96
C TYR A 263 -8.09 -12.19 21.22
N ILE A 264 -8.99 -12.96 20.63
CA ILE A 264 -8.69 -14.11 19.77
C ILE A 264 -9.35 -13.86 18.43
N SER A 265 -8.56 -13.95 17.37
CA SER A 265 -8.94 -13.54 16.02
C SER A 265 -8.47 -14.55 14.95
N PRO A 266 -9.13 -15.71 14.81
CA PRO A 266 -8.93 -16.58 13.64
C PRO A 266 -9.37 -15.90 12.34
N LYS A 267 -8.64 -16.20 11.26
CA LYS A 267 -8.89 -15.68 9.92
C LYS A 267 -8.61 -16.70 8.83
N PHE A 268 -9.28 -16.51 7.71
CA PHE A 268 -9.05 -17.23 6.45
C PHE A 268 -9.03 -16.23 5.32
N GLU A 269 -8.08 -16.37 4.41
CA GLU A 269 -7.91 -15.49 3.26
C GLU A 269 -7.59 -16.32 2.01
N TYR A 270 -8.14 -15.92 0.87
CA TYR A 270 -7.85 -16.47 -0.44
C TYR A 270 -7.28 -15.38 -1.34
N TYR A 271 -6.29 -15.74 -2.15
CA TYR A 271 -5.56 -14.81 -3.02
C TYR A 271 -5.47 -15.36 -4.43
N LYS A 272 -5.58 -14.45 -5.40
CA LYS A 272 -5.22 -14.70 -6.80
C LYS A 272 -4.45 -13.49 -7.33
N ILE A 273 -3.19 -13.71 -7.67
CA ILE A 273 -2.26 -12.72 -8.20
C ILE A 273 -1.92 -13.11 -9.62
N TYR A 274 -2.27 -12.26 -10.59
CA TYR A 274 -2.10 -12.57 -12.01
C TYR A 274 -0.63 -12.64 -12.39
N THR A 275 -0.38 -13.29 -13.51
CA THR A 275 0.95 -13.66 -14.00
C THR A 275 1.88 -12.45 -14.18
N TRP A 276 1.38 -11.29 -14.59
CA TRP A 276 2.21 -10.11 -14.89
C TRP A 276 2.09 -8.99 -13.86
N MET A 277 1.40 -9.23 -12.73
CA MET A 277 1.21 -8.23 -11.68
C MET A 277 2.54 -7.68 -11.16
N TYR A 278 2.59 -6.38 -10.85
CA TYR A 278 3.75 -5.64 -10.33
C TYR A 278 4.95 -5.51 -11.27
N ASN A 279 4.96 -6.23 -12.40
CA ASN A 279 6.08 -6.23 -13.33
C ASN A 279 5.88 -5.16 -14.41
N GLN A 280 6.99 -4.66 -14.97
CA GLN A 280 6.97 -3.66 -16.02
C GLN A 280 8.30 -3.64 -16.77
N TRP A 281 8.28 -3.29 -18.06
CA TRP A 281 9.48 -3.26 -18.91
C TRP A 281 10.50 -2.19 -18.51
N LEU A 282 10.08 -1.13 -17.80
CA LEU A 282 10.95 -0.11 -17.23
C LEU A 282 11.21 -0.41 -15.75
N PRO A 283 12.49 -0.56 -15.32
CA PRO A 283 12.82 -0.88 -13.92
C PRO A 283 12.23 0.08 -12.89
N TYR A 284 12.17 1.39 -13.18
CA TYR A 284 11.56 2.34 -12.25
C TYR A 284 10.04 2.30 -12.20
N LEU A 285 9.38 1.62 -13.14
CA LEU A 285 7.91 1.53 -13.22
C LEU A 285 7.35 0.19 -12.73
N ARG A 286 8.21 -0.70 -12.24
CA ARG A 286 7.81 -1.91 -11.49
C ARG A 286 7.29 -1.50 -10.12
N TYR A 287 6.16 -2.07 -9.68
CA TYR A 287 5.55 -1.82 -8.36
C TYR A 287 6.30 -2.55 -7.25
N THR A 288 7.56 -2.17 -7.10
CA THR A 288 8.57 -2.79 -6.24
C THR A 288 9.45 -1.72 -5.60
N ALA A 289 10.10 -2.06 -4.50
CA ALA A 289 11.13 -1.23 -3.87
C ALA A 289 12.35 -2.07 -3.48
N LYS A 290 13.55 -1.48 -3.56
CA LYS A 290 14.82 -2.16 -3.27
C LYS A 290 15.26 -1.94 -1.81
N TYR A 291 15.41 -3.02 -1.07
CA TYR A 291 15.95 -3.05 0.29
C TYR A 291 17.02 -4.13 0.41
N ASN A 292 18.22 -3.76 0.88
CA ASN A 292 19.36 -4.70 1.02
C ASN A 292 19.63 -5.52 -0.26
N SER A 293 19.61 -4.84 -1.41
CA SER A 293 19.77 -5.43 -2.74
C SER A 293 18.70 -6.45 -3.16
N ARG A 294 17.58 -6.53 -2.44
CA ARG A 294 16.42 -7.34 -2.79
C ARG A 294 15.31 -6.44 -3.29
N GLU A 295 14.68 -6.84 -4.38
CA GLU A 295 13.49 -6.19 -4.89
C GLU A 295 12.26 -6.81 -4.22
N ILE A 296 11.44 -5.98 -3.60
CA ILE A 296 10.27 -6.41 -2.83
C ILE A 296 9.05 -5.77 -3.48
N PRO A 297 8.03 -6.54 -3.88
CA PRO A 297 6.76 -5.97 -4.37
C PRO A 297 6.10 -5.16 -3.25
N ILE A 298 5.47 -4.04 -3.60
CA ILE A 298 4.80 -3.19 -2.60
C ILE A 298 3.46 -3.77 -2.10
N GLY A 299 2.88 -4.70 -2.88
CA GLY A 299 1.64 -5.40 -2.60
C GLY A 299 1.89 -6.79 -2.02
N PHE A 300 1.47 -7.83 -2.73
CA PHE A 300 1.59 -9.21 -2.25
C PHE A 300 3.06 -9.62 -2.21
N ASP A 301 3.56 -9.91 -1.00
CA ASP A 301 5.00 -9.99 -0.71
C ASP A 301 5.73 -11.18 -1.36
N TYR A 302 4.99 -12.20 -1.79
CA TYR A 302 5.55 -13.31 -2.58
C TYR A 302 5.59 -13.05 -4.09
N GLY A 303 5.12 -11.87 -4.54
CA GLY A 303 5.13 -11.46 -5.94
C GLY A 303 3.92 -11.94 -6.73
N ASN A 304 4.11 -12.07 -8.04
CA ASN A 304 3.09 -12.36 -9.05
C ASN A 304 2.86 -13.87 -9.27
N ASP A 305 1.88 -14.21 -10.12
CA ASP A 305 1.65 -15.58 -10.61
C ASP A 305 1.39 -16.62 -9.50
N MET A 306 0.56 -16.25 -8.54
CA MET A 306 0.26 -17.05 -7.36
C MET A 306 -1.23 -17.14 -7.06
N GLU A 307 -1.67 -18.32 -6.64
CA GLU A 307 -3.04 -18.55 -6.22
C GLU A 307 -3.09 -19.49 -5.02
N GLY A 308 -3.89 -19.17 -4.02
CA GLY A 308 -4.00 -20.02 -2.84
C GLY A 308 -4.62 -19.34 -1.65
N PHE A 309 -4.33 -19.87 -0.46
CA PHE A 309 -5.00 -19.45 0.76
C PHE A 309 -4.06 -19.39 1.96
N LEU A 310 -4.55 -18.68 2.97
CA LEU A 310 -3.95 -18.50 4.28
C LEU A 310 -4.99 -18.81 5.36
N VAL A 311 -4.56 -19.49 6.42
CA VAL A 311 -5.32 -19.65 7.67
C VAL A 311 -4.46 -19.08 8.78
N GLY A 312 -5.01 -18.16 9.58
CA GLY A 312 -4.29 -17.50 10.65
C GLY A 312 -5.08 -17.43 11.94
N ILE A 313 -4.37 -17.17 13.04
CA ILE A 313 -4.95 -16.79 14.32
C ILE A 313 -4.07 -15.75 15.01
N ASP A 314 -4.69 -14.62 15.34
CA ASP A 314 -4.09 -13.59 16.18
C ASP A 314 -4.62 -13.70 17.60
N ILE A 315 -3.74 -13.71 18.60
CA ILE A 315 -4.09 -13.70 20.02
C ILE A 315 -3.35 -12.54 20.66
N PHE A 316 -4.07 -11.55 21.18
CA PHE A 316 -3.40 -10.40 21.78
C PHE A 316 -4.12 -9.83 23.00
N SER A 317 -3.35 -9.10 23.80
CA SER A 317 -3.80 -8.29 24.91
C SER A 317 -3.18 -6.89 24.77
N ASN A 318 -3.16 -6.10 25.85
CA ASN A 318 -2.54 -4.78 25.81
C ASN A 318 -1.03 -4.85 25.57
N ASN A 319 -0.34 -5.86 26.09
CA ASN A 319 1.13 -5.88 26.13
C ASN A 319 1.75 -7.00 25.30
N VAL A 320 0.94 -7.91 24.78
CA VAL A 320 1.41 -9.13 24.14
C VAL A 320 0.56 -9.42 22.92
N LYS A 321 1.20 -9.77 21.80
CA LYS A 321 0.57 -10.30 20.59
C LYS A 321 1.27 -11.60 20.18
N TYR A 322 0.48 -12.60 19.86
CA TYR A 322 0.89 -13.84 19.20
C TYR A 322 0.16 -13.92 17.87
N LYS A 323 0.85 -14.32 16.82
CA LYS A 323 0.26 -14.57 15.50
C LYS A 323 0.79 -15.90 14.99
N PHE A 324 -0.10 -16.75 14.54
CA PHE A 324 0.25 -18.04 13.92
C PHE A 324 -0.47 -18.15 12.59
N ILE A 325 0.27 -18.49 11.53
CA ILE A 325 -0.22 -18.50 10.16
C ILE A 325 0.28 -19.77 9.45
N ILE A 326 -0.62 -20.38 8.68
CA ILE A 326 -0.32 -21.46 7.73
C ILE A 326 -0.81 -21.02 6.35
N GLU A 327 0.02 -21.25 5.35
CA GLU A 327 -0.21 -20.73 4.00
C GLU A 327 0.09 -21.80 2.97
N ARG A 328 -0.73 -21.84 1.93
CA ARG A 328 -0.52 -22.72 0.79
C ARG A 328 -0.88 -22.00 -0.49
N TYR A 329 0.09 -21.88 -1.38
CA TYR A 329 -0.07 -21.28 -2.69
C TYR A 329 0.40 -22.24 -3.79
N LEU A 330 -0.16 -22.10 -4.98
CA LEU A 330 0.41 -22.58 -6.22
C LEU A 330 1.15 -21.41 -6.85
N LYS A 331 2.44 -21.58 -7.10
CA LYS A 331 3.30 -20.61 -7.79
C LYS A 331 3.53 -21.08 -9.21
N GLY A 332 3.26 -20.24 -10.19
CA GLY A 332 3.57 -20.53 -11.59
C GLY A 332 5.02 -20.16 -11.95
N GLU A 333 5.34 -20.30 -13.24
CA GLU A 333 6.70 -20.15 -13.77
C GLU A 333 7.12 -18.69 -14.00
N ILE A 334 6.19 -17.73 -13.91
CA ILE A 334 6.50 -16.31 -14.09
C ILE A 334 6.67 -15.65 -12.72
N ASP A 335 7.70 -14.83 -12.58
CA ASP A 335 7.99 -14.08 -11.36
C ASP A 335 8.44 -12.66 -11.68
N LEU A 336 8.90 -11.94 -10.66
CA LEU A 336 9.38 -10.57 -10.82
C LEU A 336 10.69 -10.51 -11.61
N GLU A 337 11.50 -11.57 -11.61
CA GLU A 337 12.78 -11.63 -12.34
C GLU A 337 12.58 -11.98 -13.81
N THR A 338 11.41 -12.50 -14.17
CA THR A 338 11.04 -12.78 -15.56
C THR A 338 10.94 -11.47 -16.35
N PRO A 339 11.68 -11.31 -17.47
CA PRO A 339 11.61 -10.11 -18.30
C PRO A 339 10.19 -9.83 -18.79
N TYR A 340 9.77 -8.56 -18.78
CA TYR A 340 8.42 -8.18 -19.20
C TYR A 340 8.17 -8.37 -20.71
N ASP A 341 9.21 -8.56 -21.51
CA ASP A 341 9.14 -8.86 -22.95
C ASP A 341 9.25 -10.35 -23.28
N ASP A 342 9.16 -11.23 -22.28
CA ASP A 342 9.08 -12.67 -22.45
C ASP A 342 7.93 -13.07 -23.40
N GLU A 343 8.20 -14.06 -24.26
CA GLU A 343 7.25 -14.50 -25.29
C GLU A 343 5.95 -15.06 -24.71
N ARG A 344 6.00 -15.63 -23.50
CA ARG A 344 4.85 -16.18 -22.78
C ARG A 344 3.78 -15.12 -22.48
N LYS A 345 4.15 -13.83 -22.50
CA LYS A 345 3.19 -12.71 -22.40
C LYS A 345 2.17 -12.69 -23.53
N LYS A 346 2.45 -13.30 -24.68
CA LYS A 346 1.52 -13.37 -25.81
C LYS A 346 0.36 -14.35 -25.58
N GLU A 347 0.47 -15.23 -24.58
CA GLU A 347 -0.52 -16.25 -24.23
C GLU A 347 -1.59 -15.67 -23.29
N LYS A 348 -2.56 -14.96 -23.87
CA LYS A 348 -3.57 -14.16 -23.15
C LYS A 348 -4.43 -15.02 -22.22
N GLU A 349 -4.68 -16.26 -22.61
CA GLU A 349 -5.42 -17.26 -21.83
C GLU A 349 -4.76 -17.56 -20.48
N ASN A 350 -3.44 -17.36 -20.39
CA ASN A 350 -2.67 -17.70 -19.19
C ASN A 350 -2.41 -16.49 -18.28
N TRP A 351 -2.81 -15.27 -18.65
CA TRP A 351 -2.57 -14.06 -17.83
C TRP A 351 -3.20 -14.12 -16.43
N SER A 352 -4.33 -14.83 -16.29
CA SER A 352 -4.99 -15.00 -14.99
C SER A 352 -4.17 -15.81 -13.99
N GLY A 353 -3.21 -16.60 -14.49
CA GLY A 353 -2.32 -17.44 -13.71
C GLY A 353 -3.02 -18.48 -12.82
N PRO A 354 -2.23 -19.29 -12.11
CA PRO A 354 -0.77 -19.39 -12.25
C PRO A 354 -0.33 -19.99 -13.61
N TYR A 355 0.74 -19.47 -14.22
CA TYR A 355 1.23 -19.88 -15.54
C TYR A 355 2.05 -21.18 -15.50
N GLY A 356 1.88 -22.05 -16.49
CA GLY A 356 2.77 -23.19 -16.73
C GLY A 356 2.70 -24.27 -15.64
N ASN A 357 3.84 -24.94 -15.37
CA ASN A 357 3.92 -25.94 -14.31
C ASN A 357 3.93 -25.26 -12.94
N THR A 358 2.91 -25.57 -12.14
CA THR A 358 2.79 -24.99 -10.80
C THR A 358 3.58 -25.76 -9.75
N ILE A 359 4.24 -25.01 -8.87
CA ILE A 359 4.97 -25.53 -7.71
C ILE A 359 4.17 -25.20 -6.45
N PRO A 360 3.89 -26.17 -5.57
CA PRO A 360 3.26 -25.89 -4.29
C PRO A 360 4.25 -25.12 -3.39
N PHE A 361 3.85 -23.94 -2.98
CA PHE A 361 4.49 -23.16 -1.93
C PHE A 361 3.76 -23.37 -0.61
N PHE A 362 4.50 -23.64 0.45
CA PHE A 362 3.95 -23.85 1.79
C PHE A 362 4.78 -23.07 2.82
N SER A 363 4.08 -22.32 3.68
CA SER A 363 4.69 -21.51 4.74
C SER A 363 3.95 -21.74 6.05
N ILE A 364 4.72 -21.83 7.14
CA ILE A 364 4.19 -21.77 8.51
C ILE A 364 4.99 -20.68 9.22
N SER A 365 4.30 -19.70 9.78
CA SER A 365 4.92 -18.63 10.54
C SER A 365 4.31 -18.48 11.93
N PHE A 366 5.16 -18.10 12.87
CA PHE A 366 4.77 -17.75 14.23
C PHE A 366 5.51 -16.46 14.61
N SER A 367 4.76 -15.45 15.03
CA SER A 367 5.33 -14.22 15.59
C SER A 367 4.81 -13.96 17.00
N PHE A 368 5.65 -13.29 17.77
CA PHE A 368 5.36 -12.88 19.14
C PHE A 368 5.96 -11.51 19.38
N GLU A 369 5.15 -10.61 19.91
CA GLU A 369 5.52 -9.23 20.20
C GLU A 369 5.17 -8.90 21.65
N ILE A 370 6.07 -8.19 22.33
CA ILE A 370 5.86 -7.61 23.65
C ILE A 370 5.97 -6.09 23.51
N GLU A 371 4.89 -5.37 23.83
CA GLU A 371 4.94 -3.93 24.03
C GLU A 371 5.45 -3.67 25.46
N ILE A 372 6.65 -3.08 25.57
CA ILE A 372 7.35 -2.77 26.82
C ILE A 372 6.99 -1.37 27.30
#